data_AF-A0A7R9V584-F1
#
_entry.id   AF-A0A7R9V584-F1
#
_cell.length_a   1.000
_cell.length_b   1.000
_cell.length_c   1.000
_cell.angle_alpha   90.00
_cell.angle_beta   90.00
_cell.angle_gamma   90.00
#
_symmetry.space_group_name_H-M   'P 1'
#
loop_
_entity.id
_entity.type
_entity.pdbx_description
1 polymer ?
#
loop_
_entity_poly.entity_id
_entity_poly.type
_entity_poly.pdbx_seq_one_letter_code
_entity_poly.pdbx_strand_id
1 'polypeptide(L)'
;NGVESEARVWVAGVRQGCPLAPLLYLFMGQALASWLRSKTQLGVLLGGRRSVSGHYADDTKAFLSDCHPATVAVLTDALQRFADASGQLTHLGKSRALFAGSGPAAPCPAALAGDIPVVQHVDILGASAAAAPPPLPTPLPPAHDTRASHTLPITGPVQVPAHAEQAFAARLLKALAATRRLSALPVSDMGRAVLMSAYGLSKLLHSAAWSGLPAGAADAARDIARAILPGVPVQLCGGRPRDGGFGLLPLLEHTAARRVALAVRYAQQFVGEGVLSPAAHALATVMRRACPALHPAQTLLLAAHTSQAAAACGVLTAPDVQQQRFAPGLLTDVMAALQRMGPLGMRADGGANPGSSGQALAFLTRPSVTNAEAAEGVGRLQWERTGAKPLGLLDGVSVRQATAHLTASHTAARARRHQEFVQLALRPAGLPSGQQRSAATSSLHKGMLTAWRGPCPNRGLSVLWRAAINCLPGGRCNPWRCPCGAPAAAPATAREHTLWDCPVAQAVASQMDGALGAASPAPLARADVWLLRPPSAAVEPAVWAPVCAMALDAMEHGRAVLWARLAGGAGTAVAQDTAVLAGGGPAAPGA
;
A
#
# COMPACT_ATOMS: atom_id res chain seq x y z
N ASN A 1 18.80 3.00 -27.81
CA ASN A 1 19.86 3.56 -28.67
C ASN A 1 19.48 3.68 -30.14
N GLY A 2 18.20 3.76 -30.54
CA GLY A 2 17.74 4.40 -31.79
C GLY A 2 18.27 3.92 -33.16
N VAL A 3 19.15 2.92 -33.21
CA VAL A 3 19.72 2.38 -34.46
C VAL A 3 19.08 1.02 -34.75
N GLU A 4 18.66 0.81 -35.99
CA GLU A 4 18.15 -0.48 -36.45
C GLU A 4 19.30 -1.50 -36.47
N SER A 5 19.07 -2.66 -35.85
CA SER A 5 20.01 -3.77 -35.95
C SER A 5 20.01 -4.36 -37.36
N GLU A 6 21.15 -4.88 -37.80
CA GLU A 6 21.24 -5.65 -39.05
C GLU A 6 20.20 -6.78 -39.10
N ALA A 7 19.69 -7.06 -40.29
CA ALA A 7 18.79 -8.19 -40.52
C ALA A 7 19.50 -9.51 -40.20
N ARG A 8 18.90 -10.32 -39.33
CA ARG A 8 19.38 -11.66 -38.96
C ARG A 8 18.25 -12.66 -39.16
N VAL A 9 18.60 -13.85 -39.66
CA VAL A 9 17.66 -14.98 -39.78
C VAL A 9 17.66 -15.75 -38.47
N TRP A 10 16.47 -15.96 -37.91
CA TRP A 10 16.27 -16.74 -36.68
C TRP A 10 15.51 -18.01 -37.04
N VAL A 11 16.14 -19.17 -36.84
CA VAL A 11 15.56 -20.49 -37.17
C VAL A 11 14.64 -21.03 -36.08
N ALA A 12 14.73 -20.48 -34.87
CA ALA A 12 13.92 -20.86 -33.71
C ALA A 12 13.69 -19.67 -32.77
N GLY A 13 12.61 -19.74 -31.99
CA GLY A 13 12.24 -18.74 -30.99
C GLY A 13 11.15 -17.77 -31.47
N VAL A 14 10.57 -17.05 -30.51
CA VAL A 14 9.59 -15.98 -30.77
C VAL A 14 10.23 -14.62 -30.46
N ARG A 15 9.93 -13.61 -31.27
CA ARG A 15 10.53 -12.27 -31.13
C ARG A 15 10.13 -11.61 -29.81
N GLN A 16 11.11 -11.27 -28.98
CA GLN A 16 10.87 -10.48 -27.76
C GLN A 16 10.32 -9.09 -28.13
N GLY A 17 9.28 -8.66 -27.42
CA GLY A 17 8.57 -7.40 -27.72
C GLY A 17 7.48 -7.52 -28.79
N CYS A 18 7.36 -8.66 -29.49
CA CYS A 18 6.22 -8.91 -30.36
C CYS A 18 4.95 -9.16 -29.51
N PRO A 19 3.83 -8.45 -29.74
CA PRO A 19 2.60 -8.63 -28.98
C PRO A 19 2.02 -10.06 -29.03
N LEU A 20 2.28 -10.80 -30.11
CA LEU A 20 1.78 -12.17 -30.30
C LEU A 20 2.68 -13.23 -29.63
N ALA A 21 3.96 -12.93 -29.42
CA ALA A 21 4.93 -13.89 -28.90
C ALA A 21 4.56 -14.51 -27.53
N PRO A 22 4.02 -13.77 -26.54
CA PRO A 22 3.60 -14.37 -25.27
C PRO A 22 2.54 -15.47 -25.45
N LEU A 23 1.54 -15.26 -26.30
CA LEU A 23 0.50 -16.25 -26.56
C LEU A 23 1.08 -17.48 -27.25
N LEU A 24 1.95 -17.29 -28.24
CA LEU A 24 2.62 -18.38 -28.94
C LEU A 24 3.47 -19.23 -27.98
N TYR A 25 4.16 -18.57 -27.06
CA TYR A 25 4.99 -19.24 -26.06
C TYR A 25 4.16 -20.11 -25.08
N LEU A 26 2.93 -19.70 -24.79
CA LEU A 26 2.04 -20.47 -23.89
C LEU A 26 1.61 -21.83 -24.46
N PHE A 27 1.62 -22.04 -25.79
CA PHE A 27 1.35 -23.36 -26.36
C PHE A 27 2.38 -24.40 -25.89
N MET A 28 3.65 -24.01 -25.82
CA MET A 28 4.72 -24.90 -25.34
C MET A 28 4.57 -25.19 -23.84
N GLY A 29 4.25 -24.18 -23.04
CA GLY A 29 3.94 -24.37 -21.62
C GLY A 29 2.73 -25.28 -21.39
N GLN A 30 1.69 -25.17 -22.23
CA GLN A 30 0.50 -26.01 -22.16
C GLN A 30 0.79 -27.46 -22.56
N ALA A 31 1.66 -27.69 -23.55
CA ALA A 31 2.13 -29.02 -23.94
C ALA A 31 2.87 -29.68 -22.78
N LEU A 32 3.82 -28.98 -22.15
CA LEU A 32 4.52 -29.46 -20.95
C LEU A 32 3.54 -29.75 -19.80
N ALA A 33 2.60 -28.83 -19.52
CA ALA A 33 1.61 -29.02 -18.46
C ALA A 33 0.72 -30.24 -18.69
N SER A 34 0.33 -30.50 -19.94
CA SER A 34 -0.46 -31.68 -20.33
C SER A 34 0.35 -32.96 -20.21
N TRP A 35 1.61 -32.92 -20.66
CA TRP A 35 2.53 -34.04 -20.58
C TRP A 35 2.84 -34.44 -19.14
N LEU A 36 3.21 -33.49 -18.27
CA LEU A 36 3.45 -33.78 -16.86
C LEU A 36 2.19 -34.34 -16.20
N ARG A 37 1.00 -33.82 -16.53
CA ARG A 37 -0.28 -34.29 -15.96
C ARG A 37 -0.60 -35.75 -16.31
N SER A 38 -0.16 -36.21 -17.48
CA SER A 38 -0.29 -37.61 -17.91
C SER A 38 0.51 -38.59 -17.05
N LYS A 39 1.53 -38.11 -16.32
CA LYS A 39 2.34 -38.93 -15.42
C LYS A 39 1.61 -39.06 -14.09
N THR A 40 1.03 -40.22 -13.84
CA THR A 40 0.22 -40.48 -12.63
C THR A 40 1.04 -40.49 -11.35
N GLN A 41 2.35 -40.77 -11.45
CA GLN A 41 3.27 -40.70 -10.32
C GLN A 41 3.62 -39.26 -9.90
N LEU A 42 3.32 -38.25 -10.73
CA LEU A 42 3.63 -36.86 -10.42
C LEU A 42 2.44 -36.13 -9.79
N GLY A 43 2.76 -35.14 -8.95
CA GLY A 43 1.81 -34.24 -8.31
C GLY A 43 1.52 -34.54 -6.85
N VAL A 44 0.72 -33.65 -6.26
CA VAL A 44 0.25 -33.73 -4.87
C VAL A 44 -1.27 -33.68 -4.83
N LEU A 45 -1.89 -34.40 -3.88
CA LEU A 45 -3.34 -34.35 -3.66
C LEU A 45 -3.68 -33.20 -2.71
N LEU A 46 -4.43 -32.21 -3.22
CA LEU A 46 -4.94 -31.08 -2.46
C LEU A 46 -6.46 -31.13 -2.46
N GLY A 47 -7.06 -31.53 -1.33
CA GLY A 47 -8.52 -31.63 -1.19
C GLY A 47 -9.17 -32.47 -2.27
N GLY A 48 -8.62 -33.67 -2.52
CA GLY A 48 -9.12 -34.59 -3.55
C GLY A 48 -8.69 -34.27 -5.00
N ARG A 49 -8.01 -33.14 -5.25
CA ARG A 49 -7.56 -32.75 -6.59
C ARG A 49 -6.05 -32.92 -6.76
N ARG A 50 -5.62 -33.68 -7.78
CA ARG A 50 -4.20 -33.84 -8.11
C ARG A 50 -3.65 -32.57 -8.78
N SER A 51 -2.70 -31.92 -8.13
CA SER A 51 -1.98 -30.74 -8.64
C SER A 51 -0.57 -31.16 -9.05
N VAL A 52 -0.27 -31.08 -10.36
CA VAL A 52 0.98 -31.63 -10.92
C VAL A 52 2.01 -30.55 -11.23
N SER A 53 1.58 -29.41 -11.78
CA SER A 53 2.49 -28.33 -12.13
C SER A 53 1.81 -26.96 -12.12
N GLY A 54 2.58 -25.91 -11.84
CA GLY A 54 2.19 -24.51 -12.02
C GLY A 54 3.17 -23.81 -12.96
N HIS A 55 2.67 -22.90 -13.80
CA HIS A 55 3.48 -22.26 -14.85
C HIS A 55 3.25 -20.76 -14.86
N TYR A 56 4.33 -19.99 -15.02
CA TYR A 56 4.29 -18.58 -15.35
C TYR A 56 5.35 -18.31 -16.42
N ALA A 57 4.92 -18.26 -17.69
CA ALA A 57 5.83 -18.35 -18.83
C ALA A 57 6.75 -19.59 -18.70
N ASP A 58 8.08 -19.38 -18.70
CA ASP A 58 9.11 -20.41 -18.54
C ASP A 58 9.39 -20.80 -17.07
N ASP A 59 8.88 -20.04 -16.10
CA ASP A 59 8.97 -20.40 -14.68
C ASP A 59 7.96 -21.52 -14.35
N THR A 60 8.41 -22.75 -14.56
CA THR A 60 7.67 -23.99 -14.28
C THR A 60 7.97 -24.53 -12.88
N LYS A 61 6.91 -24.92 -12.18
CA LYS A 61 6.96 -25.65 -10.91
C LYS A 61 6.36 -27.02 -11.14
N ALA A 62 7.11 -28.07 -10.87
CA ALA A 62 6.61 -29.44 -10.80
C ALA A 62 6.42 -29.83 -9.33
N PHE A 63 5.28 -30.46 -9.03
CA PHE A 63 4.99 -30.97 -7.68
C PHE A 63 5.24 -32.47 -7.64
N LEU A 64 5.90 -32.91 -6.58
CA LEU A 64 6.24 -34.31 -6.32
C LEU A 64 5.60 -34.70 -4.98
N SER A 65 4.98 -35.87 -4.91
CA SER A 65 4.41 -36.41 -3.66
C SER A 65 5.49 -36.79 -2.65
N ASP A 66 6.65 -37.19 -3.16
CA ASP A 66 7.77 -37.73 -2.41
C ASP A 66 9.07 -37.53 -3.20
N CYS A 67 10.19 -37.80 -2.55
CA CYS A 67 11.53 -37.81 -3.16
C CYS A 67 11.99 -39.22 -3.54
N HIS A 68 11.07 -40.17 -3.73
CA HIS A 68 11.45 -41.54 -4.08
C HIS A 68 12.17 -41.56 -5.43
N PRO A 69 13.28 -42.31 -5.59
CA PRO A 69 14.05 -42.33 -6.84
C PRO A 69 13.21 -42.61 -8.09
N ALA A 70 12.19 -43.47 -7.98
CA ALA A 70 11.27 -43.76 -9.09
C ALA A 70 10.45 -42.52 -9.52
N THR A 71 9.91 -41.75 -8.56
CA THR A 71 9.15 -40.52 -8.82
C THR A 71 10.03 -39.46 -9.47
N VAL A 72 11.26 -39.32 -8.97
CA VAL A 72 12.27 -38.39 -9.51
C VAL A 72 12.71 -38.80 -10.93
N ALA A 73 12.89 -40.09 -11.19
CA ALA A 73 13.21 -40.61 -12.52
C ALA A 73 12.09 -40.31 -13.53
N VAL A 74 10.82 -40.46 -13.13
CA VAL A 74 9.67 -40.10 -13.98
C VAL A 74 9.68 -38.63 -14.36
N LEU A 75 9.98 -37.72 -13.42
CA LEU A 75 10.11 -36.29 -13.73
C LEU A 75 11.27 -36.05 -14.70
N THR A 76 12.42 -36.66 -14.46
CA THR A 76 13.64 -36.51 -15.27
C THR A 76 13.40 -36.96 -16.72
N ASP A 77 12.83 -38.16 -16.90
CA ASP A 77 12.45 -38.71 -18.21
C ASP A 77 11.39 -37.83 -18.89
N ALA A 78 10.41 -37.33 -18.15
CA ALA A 78 9.39 -36.45 -18.71
C ALA A 78 9.97 -35.12 -19.24
N LEU A 79 10.90 -34.52 -18.49
CA LEU A 79 11.59 -33.29 -18.90
C LEU A 79 12.52 -33.53 -20.09
N GLN A 80 13.25 -34.65 -20.12
CA GLN A 80 14.13 -34.99 -21.24
C GLN A 80 13.31 -35.21 -22.52
N ARG A 81 12.24 -36.01 -22.47
CA ARG A 81 11.37 -36.21 -23.65
C ARG A 81 10.74 -34.92 -24.13
N PHE A 82 10.36 -34.02 -23.21
CA PHE A 82 9.86 -32.71 -23.59
C PHE A 82 10.94 -31.89 -24.30
N ALA A 83 12.18 -31.93 -23.82
CA ALA A 83 13.31 -31.28 -24.47
C ALA A 83 13.58 -31.85 -25.87
N ASP A 84 13.57 -33.18 -26.02
CA ASP A 84 13.77 -33.84 -27.31
C ASP A 84 12.67 -33.46 -28.32
N ALA A 85 11.42 -33.34 -27.86
CA ALA A 85 10.29 -33.00 -28.72
C ALA A 85 10.18 -31.50 -29.05
N SER A 86 10.59 -30.62 -28.13
CA SER A 86 10.36 -29.17 -28.24
C SER A 86 11.61 -28.36 -28.58
N GLY A 87 12.80 -28.92 -28.38
CA GLY A 87 14.07 -28.18 -28.36
C GLY A 87 14.24 -27.27 -27.14
N GLN A 88 13.32 -27.26 -26.16
CA GLN A 88 13.44 -26.44 -24.95
C GLN A 88 14.12 -27.21 -23.81
N LEU A 89 15.24 -26.69 -23.33
CA LEU A 89 16.05 -27.32 -22.28
C LEU A 89 15.76 -26.75 -20.89
N THR A 90 15.84 -27.60 -19.87
CA THR A 90 15.77 -27.18 -18.47
C THR A 90 17.09 -26.54 -18.04
N HIS A 91 17.04 -25.33 -17.46
CA HIS A 91 18.22 -24.67 -16.94
C HIS A 91 18.57 -25.14 -15.52
N LEU A 92 19.30 -26.25 -15.40
CA LEU A 92 19.65 -26.87 -14.10
C LEU A 92 20.27 -25.88 -13.09
N GLY A 93 21.16 -24.98 -13.54
CA GLY A 93 21.78 -23.97 -12.68
C GLY A 93 20.82 -22.95 -12.05
N LYS A 94 19.59 -22.79 -12.60
CA LYS A 94 18.53 -21.92 -12.08
C LYS A 94 17.42 -22.70 -11.38
N SER A 95 17.26 -23.99 -11.71
CA SER A 95 16.29 -24.87 -11.06
C SER A 95 16.65 -25.11 -9.60
N ARG A 96 15.64 -25.19 -8.74
CA ARG A 96 15.79 -25.42 -7.30
C ARG A 96 14.70 -26.38 -6.83
N ALA A 97 15.04 -27.28 -5.92
CA ALA A 97 14.07 -28.15 -5.26
C ALA A 97 13.82 -27.66 -3.83
N LEU A 98 12.56 -27.49 -3.47
CA LEU A 98 12.14 -27.07 -2.13
C LEU A 98 11.17 -28.11 -1.56
N PHE A 99 11.43 -28.60 -0.35
CA PHE A 99 10.46 -29.43 0.37
C PHE A 99 9.39 -28.54 0.99
N ALA A 100 8.13 -28.95 0.86
CA ALA A 100 7.00 -28.28 1.48
C ALA A 100 6.40 -29.16 2.59
N GLY A 101 6.07 -28.57 3.74
CA GLY A 101 5.46 -29.28 4.86
C GLY A 101 6.49 -29.79 5.88
N SER A 102 6.17 -30.86 6.60
CA SER A 102 6.97 -31.43 7.70
C SER A 102 8.33 -32.03 7.31
N GLY A 103 8.71 -31.95 6.02
CA GLY A 103 9.94 -32.52 5.50
C GLY A 103 9.92 -34.05 5.42
N PRO A 104 10.91 -34.67 4.74
CA PRO A 104 11.03 -36.12 4.70
C PRO A 104 11.46 -36.68 6.06
N ALA A 105 10.99 -37.88 6.41
CA ALA A 105 11.39 -38.60 7.63
C ALA A 105 12.83 -39.17 7.58
N ALA A 106 13.46 -39.14 6.41
CA ALA A 106 14.79 -39.64 6.11
C ALA A 106 15.73 -38.47 5.74
N PRO A 107 17.07 -38.65 5.77
CA PRO A 107 17.99 -37.64 5.29
C PRO A 107 17.63 -37.23 3.86
N CYS A 108 17.43 -35.93 3.70
CA CYS A 108 17.04 -35.33 2.44
C CYS A 108 18.19 -35.42 1.42
N PRO A 109 17.96 -35.87 0.17
CA PRO A 109 19.01 -35.88 -0.84
C PRO A 109 19.50 -34.45 -1.11
N ALA A 110 20.80 -34.28 -1.36
CA ALA A 110 21.37 -32.96 -1.64
C ALA A 110 20.89 -32.37 -2.98
N ALA A 111 20.48 -33.22 -3.92
CA ALA A 111 19.94 -32.85 -5.22
C ALA A 111 18.85 -33.82 -5.69
N LEU A 112 17.98 -33.36 -6.59
CA LEU A 112 16.95 -34.14 -7.27
C LEU A 112 17.12 -34.07 -8.80
N ALA A 113 16.58 -35.06 -9.51
CA ALA A 113 16.51 -35.09 -10.98
C ALA A 113 17.84 -34.76 -11.67
N GLY A 114 18.91 -35.44 -11.24
CA GLY A 114 20.29 -35.12 -11.60
C GLY A 114 20.89 -34.12 -10.61
N ASP A 115 21.02 -32.87 -11.03
CA ASP A 115 21.79 -31.82 -10.33
C ASP A 115 20.95 -30.66 -9.79
N ILE A 116 19.62 -30.81 -9.65
CA ILE A 116 18.79 -29.72 -9.11
C ILE A 116 19.01 -29.67 -7.59
N PRO A 117 19.66 -28.63 -7.05
CA PRO A 117 20.00 -28.60 -5.63
C PRO A 117 18.74 -28.47 -4.79
N VAL A 118 18.70 -29.25 -3.70
CA VAL A 118 17.70 -29.07 -2.65
C VAL A 118 18.10 -27.87 -1.80
N VAL A 119 17.20 -26.91 -1.70
CA VAL A 119 17.41 -25.66 -0.97
C VAL A 119 16.41 -25.50 0.17
N GLN A 120 16.78 -24.67 1.14
CA GLN A 120 15.92 -24.30 2.26
C GLN A 120 14.97 -23.15 1.91
N HIS A 121 15.25 -22.41 0.83
CA HIS A 121 14.47 -21.26 0.41
C HIS A 121 14.54 -21.05 -1.10
N VAL A 122 13.48 -20.49 -1.67
CA VAL A 122 13.39 -20.12 -3.08
C VAL A 122 12.56 -18.84 -3.24
N ASP A 123 12.97 -17.98 -4.15
CA ASP A 123 12.18 -16.82 -4.56
C ASP A 123 11.38 -17.18 -5.82
N ILE A 124 10.06 -17.15 -5.69
CA ILE A 124 9.09 -17.48 -6.73
C ILE A 124 8.36 -16.21 -7.12
N LEU A 125 8.51 -15.75 -8.38
CA LEU A 125 7.86 -14.54 -8.89
C LEU A 125 8.05 -13.31 -7.99
N GLY A 126 9.18 -13.23 -7.28
CA GLY A 126 9.49 -12.15 -6.34
C GLY A 126 8.81 -12.26 -4.98
N ALA A 127 8.24 -13.41 -4.64
CA ALA A 127 7.80 -13.79 -3.30
C ALA A 127 8.67 -14.93 -2.76
N SER A 128 9.02 -14.84 -1.48
CA SER A 128 9.96 -15.73 -0.82
C SER A 128 9.20 -16.93 -0.20
N ALA A 129 9.64 -18.15 -0.49
CA ALA A 129 9.14 -19.40 0.10
C ALA A 129 10.28 -20.17 0.78
N ALA A 130 9.98 -20.86 1.88
CA ALA A 130 10.96 -21.60 2.69
C ALA A 130 10.48 -23.02 3.00
N ALA A 131 11.42 -23.94 3.19
CA ALA A 131 11.18 -25.36 3.48
C ALA A 131 10.81 -25.64 4.95
N ALA A 132 10.51 -24.60 5.73
CA ALA A 132 10.18 -24.75 7.13
C ALA A 132 8.88 -25.55 7.31
N PRO A 133 8.82 -26.48 8.27
CA PRO A 133 7.54 -27.05 8.70
C PRO A 133 6.65 -25.89 9.13
N PRO A 134 5.45 -25.70 8.56
CA PRO A 134 4.48 -24.86 9.22
C PRO A 134 4.27 -25.45 10.62
N PRO A 135 4.19 -24.62 11.69
CA PRO A 135 3.83 -25.16 13.00
C PRO A 135 2.55 -25.97 12.85
N LEU A 136 2.55 -27.20 13.39
CA LEU A 136 1.39 -28.08 13.31
C LEU A 136 0.16 -27.31 13.79
N PRO A 137 -0.97 -27.37 13.06
CA PRO A 137 -2.22 -26.78 13.54
C PRO A 137 -2.49 -27.33 14.93
N THR A 138 -2.40 -26.48 15.95
CA THR A 138 -2.68 -26.90 17.33
C THR A 138 -4.19 -27.07 17.43
N PRO A 139 -4.70 -28.26 17.81
CA PRO A 139 -6.11 -28.44 18.09
C PRO A 139 -6.53 -27.43 19.15
N LEU A 140 -7.72 -26.84 18.99
CA LEU A 140 -8.33 -26.09 20.07
C LEU A 140 -8.95 -27.09 21.07
N PRO A 141 -8.78 -26.90 22.39
CA PRO A 141 -9.42 -27.77 23.37
C PRO A 141 -10.95 -27.74 23.22
N PRO A 142 -11.66 -28.86 23.49
CA PRO A 142 -13.12 -28.91 23.37
C PRO A 142 -13.82 -27.91 24.31
N ALA A 143 -14.89 -27.29 23.83
CA ALA A 143 -15.64 -26.21 24.49
C ALA A 143 -16.44 -26.61 25.76
N HIS A 144 -16.17 -27.77 26.38
CA HIS A 144 -17.01 -28.33 27.43
C HIS A 144 -16.72 -27.84 28.86
N ASP A 145 -15.73 -26.97 29.08
CA ASP A 145 -15.47 -26.40 30.42
C ASP A 145 -16.14 -25.03 30.59
N THR A 146 -17.34 -25.05 31.17
CA THR A 146 -18.26 -23.90 31.29
C THR A 146 -17.90 -22.86 32.36
N ARG A 147 -16.64 -22.75 32.80
CA ARG A 147 -16.28 -21.82 33.91
C ARG A 147 -15.03 -20.98 33.79
N ALA A 148 -14.31 -21.00 32.67
CA ALA A 148 -13.23 -20.05 32.46
C ALA A 148 -13.38 -19.38 31.09
N SER A 149 -13.40 -18.05 31.09
CA SER A 149 -13.05 -17.24 29.92
C SER A 149 -11.62 -17.60 29.51
N HIS A 150 -11.46 -18.69 28.75
CA HIS A 150 -10.18 -19.15 28.27
C HIS A 150 -9.70 -18.15 27.21
N THR A 151 -9.00 -17.13 27.68
CA THR A 151 -8.09 -16.36 26.84
C THR A 151 -7.01 -17.34 26.42
N LEU A 152 -7.15 -17.92 25.22
CA LEU A 152 -6.16 -18.85 24.68
C LEU A 152 -4.79 -18.16 24.75
N PRO A 153 -3.72 -18.86 25.19
CA PRO A 153 -2.39 -18.27 25.22
C PRO A 153 -2.03 -17.84 23.79
N ILE A 154 -1.94 -16.53 23.61
CA ILE A 154 -1.45 -15.87 22.41
C ILE A 154 0.03 -16.21 22.37
N THR A 155 0.38 -17.25 21.63
CA THR A 155 1.77 -17.48 21.22
C THR A 155 2.22 -16.22 20.48
N GLY A 156 3.41 -15.71 20.80
CA GLY A 156 3.93 -14.47 20.24
C GLY A 156 3.87 -14.43 18.70
N PRO A 157 3.95 -13.23 18.09
CA PRO A 157 3.86 -13.08 16.65
C PRO A 157 4.86 -14.01 15.96
N VAL A 158 4.38 -14.74 14.97
CA VAL A 158 5.22 -15.70 14.25
C VAL A 158 6.23 -14.93 13.44
N GLN A 159 7.50 -15.28 13.63
CA GLN A 159 8.62 -14.64 12.95
C GLN A 159 8.51 -14.92 11.45
N VAL A 160 8.61 -13.85 10.66
CA VAL A 160 8.80 -13.96 9.22
C VAL A 160 10.12 -14.71 9.00
N PRO A 161 10.20 -15.69 8.08
CA PRO A 161 11.46 -16.38 7.82
C PRO A 161 12.57 -15.38 7.49
N ALA A 162 13.76 -15.53 8.09
CA ALA A 162 14.87 -14.57 7.98
C ALA A 162 15.25 -14.23 6.52
N HIS A 163 15.12 -15.19 5.60
CA HIS A 163 15.37 -14.96 4.17
C HIS A 163 14.35 -14.02 3.53
N ALA A 164 13.07 -14.13 3.88
CA ALA A 164 12.02 -13.25 3.38
C ALA A 164 12.24 -11.82 3.92
N GLU A 165 12.71 -11.69 5.17
CA GLU A 165 13.11 -10.40 5.73
C GLU A 165 14.31 -9.80 4.98
N GLN A 166 15.36 -10.58 4.70
CA GLN A 166 16.53 -10.13 3.92
C GLN A 166 16.13 -9.71 2.49
N ALA A 167 15.29 -10.50 1.83
CA ALA A 167 14.80 -10.22 0.49
C ALA A 167 13.95 -8.94 0.45
N PHE A 168 13.14 -8.69 1.48
CA PHE A 168 12.43 -7.43 1.64
C PHE A 168 13.39 -6.28 1.92
N ALA A 169 14.35 -6.46 2.84
CA ALA A 169 15.33 -5.44 3.20
C ALA A 169 16.14 -4.97 1.98
N ALA A 170 16.57 -5.89 1.11
CA ALA A 170 17.25 -5.56 -0.14
C ALA A 170 16.37 -4.70 -1.07
N ARG A 171 15.06 -4.99 -1.16
CA ARG A 171 14.11 -4.17 -1.94
C ARG A 171 13.84 -2.82 -1.28
N LEU A 172 13.78 -2.78 0.05
CA LEU A 172 13.64 -1.55 0.82
C LEU A 172 14.84 -0.62 0.61
N LEU A 173 16.07 -1.14 0.63
CA LEU A 173 17.26 -0.36 0.29
C LEU A 173 17.17 0.25 -1.11
N LYS A 174 16.63 -0.48 -2.10
CA LYS A 174 16.37 0.06 -3.45
C LYS A 174 15.30 1.15 -3.47
N ALA A 175 14.32 1.09 -2.57
CA ALA A 175 13.30 2.14 -2.40
C ALA A 175 13.88 3.38 -1.69
N LEU A 176 14.70 3.20 -0.65
CA LEU A 176 15.44 4.28 0.03
C LEU A 176 16.51 4.92 -0.88
N ALA A 177 17.15 4.16 -1.76
CA ALA A 177 18.04 4.75 -2.78
C ALA A 177 17.25 5.56 -3.83
N ALA A 178 15.98 5.21 -4.06
CA ALA A 178 15.10 5.99 -4.93
C ALA A 178 14.68 7.31 -4.27
N THR A 179 14.46 7.36 -2.94
CA THR A 179 14.09 8.62 -2.27
C THR A 179 15.15 9.69 -2.46
N ARG A 180 16.44 9.39 -2.28
CA ARG A 180 17.53 10.36 -2.51
C ARG A 180 17.50 10.95 -3.92
N ARG A 181 17.34 10.11 -4.94
CA ARG A 181 17.28 10.55 -6.34
C ARG A 181 16.04 11.40 -6.62
N LEU A 182 14.89 10.99 -6.11
CA LEU A 182 13.63 11.70 -6.31
C LEU A 182 13.58 13.03 -5.55
N SER A 183 14.18 13.09 -4.35
CA SER A 183 14.28 14.32 -3.55
C SER A 183 15.11 15.41 -4.25
N ALA A 184 16.05 15.03 -5.12
CA ALA A 184 16.85 15.97 -5.91
C ALA A 184 16.14 16.50 -7.17
N LEU A 185 15.00 15.93 -7.56
CA LEU A 185 14.29 16.37 -8.76
C LEU A 185 13.57 17.71 -8.54
N PRO A 186 13.60 18.63 -9.53
CA PRO A 186 12.96 19.95 -9.44
C PRO A 186 11.44 19.87 -9.68
N VAL A 187 10.74 19.03 -8.92
CA VAL A 187 9.29 18.85 -9.00
C VAL A 187 8.60 19.34 -7.72
N SER A 188 7.26 19.44 -7.74
CA SER A 188 6.48 19.80 -6.56
C SER A 188 6.58 18.73 -5.47
N ASP A 189 6.18 19.08 -4.24
CA ASP A 189 5.99 18.07 -3.18
C ASP A 189 5.05 16.95 -3.62
N MET A 190 3.94 17.30 -4.27
CA MET A 190 2.97 16.34 -4.81
C MET A 190 3.59 15.47 -5.89
N GLY A 191 4.37 16.06 -6.79
CA GLY A 191 5.11 15.35 -7.83
C GLY A 191 6.11 14.35 -7.26
N ARG A 192 6.91 14.76 -6.27
CA ARG A 192 7.85 13.85 -5.57
C ARG A 192 7.10 12.70 -4.90
N ALA A 193 6.02 12.98 -4.20
CA ALA A 193 5.22 11.98 -3.53
C ALA A 193 4.55 10.98 -4.49
N VAL A 194 4.00 11.47 -5.62
CA VAL A 194 3.44 10.62 -6.68
C VAL A 194 4.53 9.76 -7.34
N LEU A 195 5.70 10.33 -7.65
CA LEU A 195 6.83 9.58 -8.19
C LEU A 195 7.34 8.53 -7.19
N MET A 196 7.41 8.87 -5.90
CA MET A 196 7.79 7.91 -4.88
C MET A 196 6.80 6.76 -4.78
N SER A 197 5.50 7.03 -4.88
CA SER A 197 4.46 6.01 -4.94
C SER A 197 4.60 5.10 -6.16
N ALA A 198 4.79 5.70 -7.35
CA ALA A 198 4.79 5.00 -8.63
C ALA A 198 6.08 4.19 -8.88
N TYR A 199 7.24 4.72 -8.48
CA TYR A 199 8.56 4.13 -8.80
C TYR A 199 9.32 3.63 -7.57
N GLY A 200 9.17 4.27 -6.42
CA GLY A 200 9.89 3.90 -5.22
C GLY A 200 9.20 2.77 -4.46
N LEU A 201 7.99 3.03 -3.98
CA LEU A 201 7.19 2.10 -3.18
C LEU A 201 6.66 0.92 -3.99
N SER A 202 6.41 1.09 -5.30
CA SER A 202 5.95 0.02 -6.18
C SER A 202 6.86 -1.22 -6.17
N LYS A 203 8.16 -1.03 -5.93
CA LYS A 203 9.16 -2.11 -5.78
C LYS A 203 8.91 -3.03 -4.58
N LEU A 204 8.16 -2.55 -3.59
CA LEU A 204 7.85 -3.28 -2.36
C LEU A 204 6.49 -3.98 -2.44
N LEU A 205 5.54 -3.40 -3.18
CA LEU A 205 4.13 -3.79 -3.11
C LEU A 205 3.85 -5.24 -3.48
N HIS A 206 4.59 -5.80 -4.44
CA HIS A 206 4.40 -7.20 -4.83
C HIS A 206 4.82 -8.14 -3.71
N SER A 207 6.06 -8.03 -3.24
CA SER A 207 6.59 -8.86 -2.15
C SER A 207 5.78 -8.67 -0.86
N ALA A 208 5.45 -7.43 -0.50
CA ALA A 208 4.64 -7.12 0.69
C ALA A 208 3.26 -7.80 0.68
N ALA A 209 2.62 -7.89 -0.49
CA ALA A 209 1.30 -8.50 -0.61
C ALA A 209 1.33 -10.02 -0.31
N TRP A 210 2.45 -10.70 -0.60
CA TRP A 210 2.57 -12.15 -0.51
C TRP A 210 3.37 -12.66 0.69
N SER A 211 4.42 -11.94 1.09
CA SER A 211 5.40 -12.40 2.08
C SER A 211 5.28 -11.73 3.45
N GLY A 212 4.31 -10.83 3.64
CA GLY A 212 4.30 -10.00 4.85
C GLY A 212 5.00 -8.66 4.66
N LEU A 213 4.76 -7.77 5.61
CA LEU A 213 5.65 -6.64 5.86
C LEU A 213 6.49 -7.02 7.08
N PRO A 214 7.84 -6.96 7.02
CA PRO A 214 8.67 -7.32 8.15
C PRO A 214 8.55 -6.31 9.30
N ALA A 215 9.07 -6.70 10.46
CA ALA A 215 9.25 -5.78 11.58
C ALA A 215 10.06 -4.54 11.11
N GLY A 216 9.57 -3.34 11.42
CA GLY A 216 10.18 -2.07 10.98
C GLY A 216 9.71 -1.52 9.62
N ALA A 217 8.86 -2.23 8.87
CA ALA A 217 8.31 -1.70 7.62
C ALA A 217 7.50 -0.41 7.81
N ALA A 218 6.83 -0.27 8.96
CA ALA A 218 6.15 0.96 9.35
C ALA A 218 7.15 2.12 9.52
N ASP A 219 8.30 1.87 10.15
CA ASP A 219 9.35 2.87 10.39
C ASP A 219 9.96 3.32 9.08
N ALA A 220 10.29 2.35 8.22
CA ALA A 220 10.77 2.61 6.88
C ALA A 220 9.78 3.45 6.04
N ALA A 221 8.48 3.16 6.12
CA ALA A 221 7.45 3.98 5.47
C ALA A 221 7.42 5.41 6.03
N ARG A 222 7.58 5.58 7.35
CA ARG A 222 7.68 6.91 7.99
C ARG A 222 8.93 7.66 7.53
N ASP A 223 10.06 6.99 7.42
CA ASP A 223 11.32 7.60 6.99
C ASP A 223 11.29 8.02 5.52
N ILE A 224 10.71 7.19 4.65
CA ILE A 224 10.44 7.55 3.26
C ILE A 224 9.55 8.80 3.20
N ALA A 225 8.47 8.83 3.99
CA ALA A 225 7.57 9.99 4.02
C ALA A 225 8.29 11.26 4.49
N ARG A 226 9.11 11.17 5.55
CA ARG A 226 9.91 12.30 6.05
C ARG A 226 10.94 12.80 5.04
N ALA A 227 11.57 11.89 4.29
CA ALA A 227 12.57 12.26 3.28
C ALA A 227 11.95 12.93 2.05
N ILE A 228 10.73 12.52 1.66
CA ILE A 228 10.03 13.04 0.48
C ILE A 228 9.22 14.30 0.79
N LEU A 229 8.61 14.36 1.98
CA LEU A 229 7.77 15.47 2.45
C LEU A 229 8.20 15.91 3.86
N PRO A 230 9.39 16.53 4.01
CA PRO A 230 9.89 16.94 5.31
C PRO A 230 8.91 17.90 5.98
N GLY A 231 8.64 17.69 7.28
CA GLY A 231 7.72 18.50 8.08
C GLY A 231 6.22 18.20 7.89
N VAL A 232 5.84 17.31 6.97
CA VAL A 232 4.44 16.86 6.81
C VAL A 232 4.21 15.58 7.63
N PRO A 233 3.14 15.49 8.45
CA PRO A 233 2.81 14.25 9.14
C PRO A 233 2.55 13.13 8.15
N VAL A 234 3.03 11.94 8.49
CA VAL A 234 2.90 10.74 7.64
C VAL A 234 1.44 10.47 7.28
N GLN A 235 0.51 10.61 8.24
CA GLN A 235 -0.93 10.45 8.01
C GLN A 235 -1.52 11.48 7.03
N LEU A 236 -0.88 12.63 6.84
CA LEU A 236 -1.31 13.66 5.90
C LEU A 236 -0.57 13.61 4.56
N CYS A 237 0.48 12.78 4.42
CA CYS A 237 1.21 12.62 3.15
C CYS A 237 0.36 11.93 2.06
N GLY A 238 -0.64 11.15 2.45
CA GLY A 238 -1.52 10.45 1.52
C GLY A 238 -2.57 11.33 0.82
N GLY A 239 -3.50 10.69 0.11
CA GLY A 239 -4.62 11.35 -0.57
C GLY A 239 -4.26 11.89 -1.96
N ARG A 240 -5.26 12.15 -2.80
CA ARG A 240 -5.00 12.65 -4.17
C ARG A 240 -4.65 14.13 -4.13
N PRO A 241 -3.68 14.61 -4.92
CA PRO A 241 -3.37 16.02 -5.06
C PRO A 241 -4.59 16.91 -5.28
N ARG A 242 -5.45 16.51 -6.22
CA ARG A 242 -6.70 17.21 -6.53
C ARG A 242 -7.71 17.34 -5.38
N ASP A 243 -7.58 16.51 -4.35
CA ASP A 243 -8.44 16.51 -3.15
C ASP A 243 -7.69 17.15 -1.94
N GLY A 244 -6.57 17.85 -2.20
CA GLY A 244 -5.69 18.45 -1.19
C GLY A 244 -4.72 17.47 -0.50
N GLY A 245 -4.54 16.27 -1.05
CA GLY A 245 -3.51 15.31 -0.62
C GLY A 245 -2.13 15.56 -1.24
N PHE A 246 -1.10 14.82 -0.83
CA PHE A 246 0.21 14.90 -1.48
C PHE A 246 0.47 13.76 -2.49
N GLY A 247 -0.35 12.70 -2.49
CA GLY A 247 -0.19 11.59 -3.44
C GLY A 247 0.81 10.52 -3.01
N LEU A 248 1.32 10.57 -1.78
CA LEU A 248 2.15 9.49 -1.25
C LEU A 248 1.27 8.27 -0.93
N LEU A 249 1.67 7.08 -1.37
CA LEU A 249 0.94 5.86 -1.14
C LEU A 249 1.11 5.43 0.32
N PRO A 250 0.02 5.28 1.09
CA PRO A 250 0.09 4.79 2.47
C PRO A 250 0.42 3.28 2.42
N LEU A 251 1.71 2.93 2.53
CA LEU A 251 2.24 1.61 2.23
C LEU A 251 1.53 0.48 3.01
N LEU A 252 1.29 0.70 4.31
CA LEU A 252 0.69 -0.29 5.19
C LEU A 252 -0.78 -0.56 4.81
N GLU A 253 -1.57 0.52 4.69
CA GLU A 253 -2.99 0.46 4.34
C GLU A 253 -3.18 -0.09 2.92
N HIS A 254 -2.31 0.29 1.98
CA HIS A 254 -2.38 -0.20 0.62
C HIS A 254 -2.02 -1.69 0.51
N THR A 255 -1.04 -2.17 1.29
CA THR A 255 -0.70 -3.60 1.34
C THR A 255 -1.86 -4.40 1.92
N ALA A 256 -2.46 -3.96 3.03
CA ALA A 256 -3.66 -4.57 3.59
C ALA A 256 -4.81 -4.56 2.57
N ALA A 257 -5.05 -3.44 1.87
CA ALA A 257 -6.08 -3.35 0.84
C ALA A 257 -5.90 -4.35 -0.32
N ARG A 258 -4.65 -4.66 -0.71
CA ARG A 258 -4.38 -5.70 -1.73
C ARG A 258 -4.81 -7.09 -1.25
N ARG A 259 -4.60 -7.39 0.03
CA ARG A 259 -5.01 -8.65 0.67
C ARG A 259 -6.52 -8.75 0.85
N VAL A 260 -7.17 -7.65 1.23
CA VAL A 260 -8.64 -7.58 1.28
C VAL A 260 -9.23 -7.83 -0.11
N ALA A 261 -8.72 -7.17 -1.14
CA ALA A 261 -9.18 -7.39 -2.51
C ALA A 261 -8.96 -8.85 -2.97
N LEU A 262 -7.88 -9.49 -2.54
CA LEU A 262 -7.63 -10.91 -2.79
C LEU A 262 -8.64 -11.81 -2.05
N ALA A 263 -8.90 -11.53 -0.78
CA ALA A 263 -9.86 -12.27 0.03
C ALA A 263 -11.28 -12.19 -0.54
N VAL A 264 -11.72 -11.00 -0.97
CA VAL A 264 -13.03 -10.82 -1.60
C VAL A 264 -13.14 -11.63 -2.90
N ARG A 265 -12.08 -11.65 -3.73
CA ARG A 265 -12.06 -12.51 -4.93
C ARG A 265 -12.17 -14.00 -4.60
N TYR A 266 -11.53 -14.46 -3.52
CA TYR A 266 -11.69 -15.85 -3.07
C TYR A 266 -13.10 -16.13 -2.54
N ALA A 267 -13.67 -15.23 -1.73
CA ALA A 267 -15.04 -15.35 -1.27
C ALA A 267 -16.04 -15.44 -2.43
N GLN A 268 -15.88 -14.60 -3.46
CA GLN A 268 -16.67 -14.66 -4.70
C GLN A 268 -16.50 -16.00 -5.43
N GLN A 269 -15.28 -16.54 -5.53
CA GLN A 269 -15.06 -17.86 -6.13
C GLN A 269 -15.71 -18.98 -5.30
N PHE A 270 -15.68 -18.89 -3.98
CA PHE A 270 -16.25 -19.92 -3.11
C PHE A 270 -17.77 -20.06 -3.22
N VAL A 271 -18.47 -18.95 -3.48
CA VAL A 271 -19.94 -18.95 -3.60
C VAL A 271 -20.42 -19.02 -5.06
N GLY A 272 -19.54 -18.77 -6.02
CA GLY A 272 -19.88 -18.82 -7.44
C GLY A 272 -20.04 -20.24 -7.97
N GLU A 273 -20.72 -20.37 -9.11
CA GLU A 273 -21.00 -21.67 -9.77
C GLU A 273 -19.81 -22.20 -10.60
N GLY A 274 -18.75 -21.39 -10.75
CA GLY A 274 -17.58 -21.73 -11.56
C GLY A 274 -16.60 -22.68 -10.89
N VAL A 275 -15.74 -23.31 -11.70
CA VAL A 275 -14.65 -24.15 -11.19
C VAL A 275 -13.66 -23.29 -10.41
N LEU A 276 -13.40 -23.67 -9.16
CA LEU A 276 -12.40 -23.00 -8.33
C LEU A 276 -11.02 -23.02 -9.01
N SER A 277 -10.37 -21.85 -8.99
CA SER A 277 -8.95 -21.78 -9.31
C SER A 277 -8.15 -22.72 -8.39
N PRO A 278 -6.99 -23.25 -8.81
CA PRO A 278 -6.19 -24.14 -7.94
C PRO A 278 -5.89 -23.54 -6.56
N ALA A 279 -5.61 -22.24 -6.50
CA ALA A 279 -5.37 -21.52 -5.25
C ALA A 279 -6.63 -21.40 -4.39
N ALA A 280 -7.79 -21.11 -4.99
CA ALA A 280 -9.05 -21.08 -4.26
C ALA A 280 -9.43 -22.47 -3.74
N HIS A 281 -9.25 -23.52 -4.55
CA HIS A 281 -9.50 -24.89 -4.12
C HIS A 281 -8.64 -25.27 -2.91
N ALA A 282 -7.33 -25.01 -2.96
CA ALA A 282 -6.42 -25.27 -1.84
C ALA A 282 -6.83 -24.48 -0.59
N LEU A 283 -7.18 -23.20 -0.73
CA LEU A 283 -7.65 -22.38 0.38
C LEU A 283 -8.95 -22.91 0.97
N ALA A 284 -9.92 -23.29 0.14
CA ALA A 284 -11.18 -23.87 0.59
C ALA A 284 -10.98 -25.19 1.35
N THR A 285 -10.02 -26.02 0.95
CA THR A 285 -9.63 -27.23 1.67
C THR A 285 -9.06 -26.91 3.05
N VAL A 286 -8.18 -25.92 3.16
CA VAL A 286 -7.63 -25.47 4.46
C VAL A 286 -8.75 -24.93 5.35
N MET A 287 -9.68 -24.14 4.79
CA MET A 287 -10.82 -23.59 5.52
C MET A 287 -11.75 -24.68 6.06
N ARG A 288 -12.13 -25.66 5.22
CA ARG A 288 -12.97 -26.78 5.64
C ARG A 288 -12.31 -27.66 6.69
N ARG A 289 -10.99 -27.80 6.65
CA ARG A 289 -10.26 -28.55 7.69
C ARG A 289 -10.25 -27.79 9.03
N ALA A 290 -10.12 -26.47 8.99
CA ALA A 290 -10.11 -25.64 10.19
C ALA A 290 -11.51 -25.45 10.80
N CYS A 291 -12.52 -25.27 9.97
CA CYS A 291 -13.91 -25.00 10.34
C CYS A 291 -14.86 -25.89 9.51
N PRO A 292 -14.98 -27.19 9.80
CA PRO A 292 -15.73 -28.12 8.95
C PRO A 292 -17.23 -27.86 8.93
N ALA A 293 -17.76 -27.22 9.98
CA ALA A 293 -19.17 -26.83 10.04
C ALA A 293 -19.49 -25.56 9.24
N LEU A 294 -18.50 -24.82 8.73
CA LEU A 294 -18.71 -23.56 8.02
C LEU A 294 -18.37 -23.66 6.54
N HIS A 295 -19.08 -22.87 5.74
CA HIS A 295 -18.73 -22.64 4.35
C HIS A 295 -17.39 -21.88 4.26
N PRO A 296 -16.48 -22.18 3.30
CA PRO A 296 -15.19 -21.49 3.17
C PRO A 296 -15.28 -19.96 3.09
N ALA A 297 -16.35 -19.44 2.48
CA ALA A 297 -16.61 -17.99 2.43
C ALA A 297 -16.94 -17.42 3.82
N GLN A 298 -17.76 -18.12 4.62
CA GLN A 298 -18.06 -17.72 5.99
C GLN A 298 -16.77 -17.72 6.83
N THR A 299 -15.98 -18.79 6.77
CA THR A 299 -14.72 -18.91 7.52
C THR A 299 -13.75 -17.77 7.19
N LEU A 300 -13.59 -17.45 5.90
CA LEU A 300 -12.71 -16.36 5.48
C LEU A 300 -13.21 -14.99 5.97
N LEU A 301 -14.51 -14.72 5.84
CA LEU A 301 -15.10 -13.41 6.14
C LEU A 301 -15.31 -13.17 7.64
N LEU A 302 -15.40 -14.23 8.45
CA LEU A 302 -15.46 -14.15 9.91
C LEU A 302 -14.24 -13.45 10.52
N ALA A 303 -13.11 -13.43 9.79
CA ALA A 303 -11.92 -12.66 10.15
C ALA A 303 -12.20 -11.15 10.30
N ALA A 304 -13.19 -10.59 9.60
CA ALA A 304 -13.58 -9.17 9.74
C ALA A 304 -14.16 -8.83 11.13
N HIS A 305 -14.71 -9.83 11.85
CA HIS A 305 -15.24 -9.71 13.21
C HIS A 305 -14.26 -10.23 14.28
N THR A 306 -13.08 -10.68 13.85
CA THR A 306 -12.06 -11.25 14.72
C THR A 306 -11.22 -10.15 15.35
N SER A 307 -10.75 -10.34 16.60
CA SER A 307 -9.82 -9.38 17.20
C SER A 307 -8.47 -9.40 16.48
N GLN A 308 -7.73 -8.29 16.50
CA GLN A 308 -6.43 -8.22 15.84
C GLN A 308 -5.44 -9.29 16.36
N ALA A 309 -5.44 -9.53 17.67
CA ALA A 309 -4.58 -10.52 18.30
C ALA A 309 -4.95 -11.96 17.91
N ALA A 310 -6.25 -12.28 17.87
CA ALA A 310 -6.73 -13.60 17.45
C ALA A 310 -6.44 -13.86 15.97
N ALA A 311 -6.72 -12.88 15.10
CA ALA A 311 -6.44 -12.98 13.66
C ALA A 311 -4.95 -13.21 13.37
N ALA A 312 -4.05 -12.54 14.11
CA ALA A 312 -2.61 -12.74 14.00
C ALA A 312 -2.16 -14.15 14.41
N CYS A 313 -2.89 -14.80 15.31
CA CYS A 313 -2.64 -16.17 15.77
C CYS A 313 -3.42 -17.24 14.99
N GLY A 314 -4.12 -16.86 13.92
CA GLY A 314 -4.94 -17.79 13.15
C GLY A 314 -6.17 -18.32 13.89
N VAL A 315 -6.70 -17.55 14.85
CA VAL A 315 -7.91 -17.86 15.62
C VAL A 315 -9.04 -16.93 15.17
N LEU A 316 -10.24 -17.46 15.00
CA LEU A 316 -11.46 -16.73 14.63
C LEU A 316 -12.32 -16.40 15.86
N THR A 317 -13.16 -15.36 15.73
CA THR A 317 -14.29 -15.15 16.66
C THR A 317 -15.26 -16.34 16.59
N ALA A 318 -15.84 -16.74 17.73
CA ALA A 318 -16.62 -17.96 17.91
C ALA A 318 -15.76 -19.24 17.80
N PRO A 319 -14.87 -19.50 18.77
CA PRO A 319 -13.93 -20.63 18.70
C PRO A 319 -14.62 -21.99 18.59
N ASP A 320 -15.88 -22.12 19.01
CA ASP A 320 -16.66 -23.37 18.93
C ASP A 320 -16.83 -23.89 17.50
N VAL A 321 -16.74 -23.02 16.49
CA VAL A 321 -16.80 -23.40 15.07
C VAL A 321 -15.44 -23.73 14.47
N GLN A 322 -14.34 -23.47 15.19
CA GLN A 322 -12.97 -23.67 14.73
C GLN A 322 -12.32 -24.85 15.48
N GLN A 323 -11.95 -25.88 14.73
CA GLN A 323 -11.28 -27.07 15.27
C GLN A 323 -9.76 -26.97 15.23
N GLN A 324 -9.22 -26.23 14.26
CA GLN A 324 -7.76 -26.09 14.07
C GLN A 324 -7.40 -24.63 13.84
N ARG A 325 -6.30 -24.19 14.46
CA ARG A 325 -5.70 -22.88 14.20
C ARG A 325 -5.16 -22.81 12.77
N PHE A 326 -5.27 -21.66 12.14
CA PHE A 326 -4.59 -21.44 10.87
C PHE A 326 -3.08 -21.28 11.10
N ALA A 327 -2.30 -21.96 10.27
CA ALA A 327 -0.86 -21.79 10.29
C ALA A 327 -0.50 -20.33 9.94
N PRO A 328 0.49 -19.76 10.62
CA PRO A 328 0.96 -18.41 10.33
C PRO A 328 1.47 -18.29 8.90
N GLY A 329 1.19 -17.15 8.25
CA GLY A 329 1.65 -16.85 6.91
C GLY A 329 0.64 -15.99 6.15
N LEU A 330 0.54 -16.19 4.84
CA LEU A 330 -0.34 -15.40 3.97
C LEU A 330 -1.79 -15.38 4.45
N LEU A 331 -2.30 -16.50 4.99
CA LEU A 331 -3.68 -16.58 5.42
C LEU A 331 -3.94 -15.73 6.67
N THR A 332 -3.12 -15.85 7.71
CA THR A 332 -3.25 -14.99 8.91
C THR A 332 -3.03 -13.51 8.57
N ASP A 333 -2.16 -13.23 7.59
CA ASP A 333 -1.95 -11.90 7.02
C ASP A 333 -3.20 -11.33 6.31
N VAL A 334 -3.92 -12.19 5.59
CA VAL A 334 -5.20 -11.86 4.95
C VAL A 334 -6.29 -11.64 6.00
N MET A 335 -6.36 -12.50 7.02
CA MET A 335 -7.30 -12.36 8.13
C MET A 335 -7.07 -11.06 8.88
N ALA A 336 -5.82 -10.72 9.21
CA ALA A 336 -5.46 -9.44 9.82
C ALA A 336 -5.84 -8.24 8.93
N ALA A 337 -5.71 -8.36 7.60
CA ALA A 337 -6.13 -7.31 6.68
C ALA A 337 -7.66 -7.14 6.64
N LEU A 338 -8.43 -8.23 6.67
CA LEU A 338 -9.89 -8.19 6.80
C LEU A 338 -10.33 -7.58 8.13
N GLN A 339 -9.69 -7.97 9.23
CA GLN A 339 -9.93 -7.39 10.55
C GLN A 339 -9.73 -5.86 10.55
N ARG A 340 -8.70 -5.36 9.87
CA ARG A 340 -8.44 -3.91 9.75
C ARG A 340 -9.52 -3.13 8.99
N MET A 341 -10.32 -3.79 8.15
CA MET A 341 -11.48 -3.16 7.52
C MET A 341 -12.61 -2.90 8.52
N GLY A 342 -12.61 -3.59 9.66
CA GLY A 342 -13.68 -3.58 10.64
C GLY A 342 -14.78 -4.60 10.32
N PRO A 343 -15.79 -4.70 11.22
CA PRO A 343 -16.86 -5.69 11.09
C PRO A 343 -17.70 -5.47 9.83
N LEU A 344 -18.21 -6.56 9.28
CA LEU A 344 -19.17 -6.52 8.18
C LEU A 344 -20.56 -6.22 8.73
N GLY A 345 -21.36 -5.50 7.96
CA GLY A 345 -22.80 -5.36 8.16
C GLY A 345 -23.57 -6.23 7.18
N MET A 346 -24.73 -6.75 7.59
CA MET A 346 -25.65 -7.46 6.71
C MET A 346 -26.83 -6.56 6.33
N ARG A 347 -27.03 -6.37 5.03
CA ARG A 347 -28.15 -5.55 4.49
C ARG A 347 -29.49 -6.25 4.72
N ALA A 348 -30.50 -5.50 5.15
CA ALA A 348 -31.88 -5.98 5.25
C ALA A 348 -32.52 -6.16 3.86
N ASP A 349 -33.51 -7.04 3.75
CA ASP A 349 -34.24 -7.24 2.50
C ASP A 349 -35.05 -5.96 2.16
N GLY A 350 -34.81 -5.41 0.97
CA GLY A 350 -35.52 -4.22 0.45
C GLY A 350 -35.10 -2.84 0.98
N GLY A 351 -34.02 -2.72 1.77
CA GLY A 351 -33.69 -1.45 2.46
C GLY A 351 -32.34 -0.81 2.13
N ALA A 352 -32.35 0.52 1.97
CA ALA A 352 -31.17 1.42 1.95
C ALA A 352 -30.53 1.64 3.34
N ASN A 353 -30.96 0.88 4.35
CA ASN A 353 -30.53 1.02 5.74
C ASN A 353 -29.13 0.42 5.96
N PRO A 354 -28.37 0.97 6.93
CA PRO A 354 -27.06 0.43 7.29
C PRO A 354 -27.16 -1.02 7.74
N GLY A 355 -26.18 -1.83 7.36
CA GLY A 355 -26.18 -3.25 7.66
C GLY A 355 -25.99 -3.54 9.16
N SER A 356 -26.67 -4.56 9.67
CA SER A 356 -26.51 -4.99 11.07
C SER A 356 -25.28 -5.87 11.22
N SER A 357 -24.31 -5.43 12.02
CA SER A 357 -23.12 -6.23 12.34
C SER A 357 -23.45 -7.49 13.15
N GLY A 358 -24.53 -7.47 13.94
CA GLY A 358 -24.97 -8.64 14.71
C GLY A 358 -25.56 -9.72 13.80
N GLN A 359 -26.38 -9.32 12.82
CA GLN A 359 -26.91 -10.25 11.82
C GLN A 359 -25.82 -10.83 10.92
N ALA A 360 -24.84 -10.00 10.53
CA ALA A 360 -23.67 -10.48 9.80
C ALA A 360 -22.91 -11.57 10.57
N LEU A 361 -22.63 -11.32 11.85
CA LEU A 361 -21.96 -12.31 12.70
C LEU A 361 -22.78 -13.59 12.84
N ALA A 362 -24.09 -13.48 13.10
CA ALA A 362 -24.98 -14.63 13.23
C ALA A 362 -25.00 -15.51 11.96
N PHE A 363 -25.01 -14.89 10.77
CA PHE A 363 -24.87 -15.62 9.51
C PHE A 363 -23.48 -16.26 9.36
N LEU A 364 -22.40 -15.53 9.66
CA LEU A 364 -21.03 -16.02 9.48
C LEU A 364 -20.68 -17.18 10.42
N THR A 365 -21.39 -17.32 11.56
CA THR A 365 -21.24 -18.44 12.49
C THR A 365 -22.29 -19.53 12.33
N ARG A 366 -23.24 -19.39 11.38
CA ARG A 366 -24.30 -20.38 11.15
C ARG A 366 -23.71 -21.64 10.51
N PRO A 367 -23.82 -22.82 11.16
CA PRO A 367 -23.25 -24.05 10.63
C PRO A 367 -24.04 -24.59 9.45
N SER A 368 -23.36 -25.39 8.62
CA SER A 368 -23.94 -26.26 7.59
C SER A 368 -24.80 -25.57 6.54
N VAL A 369 -24.48 -24.31 6.21
CA VAL A 369 -25.17 -23.60 5.13
C VAL A 369 -24.84 -24.21 3.77
N THR A 370 -25.84 -24.26 2.90
CA THR A 370 -25.66 -24.66 1.50
C THR A 370 -24.90 -23.58 0.71
N ASN A 371 -24.39 -23.93 -0.48
CA ASN A 371 -23.71 -22.95 -1.33
C ASN A 371 -24.66 -21.81 -1.78
N ALA A 372 -25.94 -22.12 -2.03
CA ALA A 372 -26.94 -21.13 -2.41
C ALA A 372 -27.20 -20.13 -1.27
N GLU A 373 -27.39 -20.60 -0.04
CA GLU A 373 -27.53 -19.74 1.13
C GLU A 373 -26.26 -18.94 1.42
N ALA A 374 -25.08 -19.54 1.20
CA ALA A 374 -23.80 -18.84 1.34
C ALA A 374 -23.69 -17.70 0.31
N ALA A 375 -24.07 -17.95 -0.93
CA ALA A 375 -24.07 -16.94 -2.00
C ALA A 375 -25.03 -15.78 -1.69
N GLU A 376 -26.25 -16.09 -1.26
CA GLU A 376 -27.24 -15.09 -0.85
C GLU A 376 -26.74 -14.25 0.34
N GLY A 377 -26.27 -14.90 1.40
CA GLY A 377 -25.77 -14.20 2.58
C GLY A 377 -24.53 -13.36 2.29
N VAL A 378 -23.56 -13.87 1.52
CA VAL A 378 -22.40 -13.09 1.08
C VAL A 378 -22.80 -11.90 0.20
N GLY A 379 -23.85 -12.05 -0.62
CA GLY A 379 -24.44 -10.97 -1.41
C GLY A 379 -25.02 -9.82 -0.59
N ARG A 380 -25.35 -10.06 0.68
CA ARG A 380 -25.88 -9.06 1.61
C ARG A 380 -24.82 -8.46 2.52
N LEU A 381 -23.61 -9.00 2.55
CA LEU A 381 -22.51 -8.50 3.38
C LEU A 381 -21.85 -7.28 2.73
N GLN A 382 -21.59 -6.26 3.55
CA GLN A 382 -20.92 -5.04 3.13
C GLN A 382 -20.10 -4.40 4.25
N TRP A 383 -19.06 -3.64 3.88
CA TRP A 383 -18.44 -2.69 4.79
C TRP A 383 -19.09 -1.32 4.67
N GLU A 384 -19.55 -0.79 5.80
CA GLU A 384 -20.11 0.56 5.88
C GLU A 384 -19.04 1.63 5.72
N ARG A 385 -19.39 2.72 5.04
CA ARG A 385 -18.45 3.81 4.74
C ARG A 385 -19.06 5.16 5.05
N THR A 386 -18.36 5.96 5.87
CA THR A 386 -18.78 7.32 6.17
C THR A 386 -18.70 8.20 4.91
N GLY A 387 -19.84 8.75 4.48
CA GLY A 387 -19.91 9.67 3.35
C GLY A 387 -19.62 9.05 1.98
N ALA A 388 -19.68 7.73 1.84
CA ALA A 388 -19.50 7.03 0.57
C ALA A 388 -20.38 5.78 0.50
N LYS A 389 -20.59 5.24 -0.70
CA LYS A 389 -21.32 3.97 -0.87
C LYS A 389 -20.61 2.83 -0.09
N PRO A 390 -21.38 1.95 0.58
CA PRO A 390 -20.86 0.73 1.18
C PRO A 390 -20.09 -0.12 0.17
N LEU A 391 -19.21 -0.99 0.66
CA LEU A 391 -18.47 -1.94 -0.17
C LEU A 391 -19.13 -3.31 -0.09
N GLY A 392 -19.99 -3.61 -1.06
CA GLY A 392 -20.56 -4.94 -1.24
C GLY A 392 -19.49 -5.94 -1.69
N LEU A 393 -19.58 -7.18 -1.19
CA LEU A 393 -18.60 -8.22 -1.50
C LEU A 393 -18.75 -8.77 -2.92
N LEU A 394 -19.98 -8.95 -3.41
CA LEU A 394 -20.24 -9.50 -4.75
C LEU A 394 -19.94 -8.52 -5.88
N ASP A 395 -20.05 -7.21 -5.64
CA ASP A 395 -19.63 -6.18 -6.61
C ASP A 395 -18.10 -6.13 -6.81
N GLY A 396 -17.37 -6.84 -5.94
CA GLY A 396 -15.93 -6.79 -5.86
C GLY A 396 -15.43 -5.55 -5.11
N VAL A 397 -14.33 -5.72 -4.38
CA VAL A 397 -13.67 -4.62 -3.69
C VAL A 397 -12.32 -4.35 -4.34
N SER A 398 -12.20 -3.20 -5.00
CA SER A 398 -10.92 -2.78 -5.57
C SER A 398 -9.93 -2.36 -4.48
N VAL A 399 -8.64 -2.53 -4.76
CA VAL A 399 -7.56 -2.07 -3.87
C VAL A 399 -7.70 -0.57 -3.56
N ARG A 400 -8.17 0.23 -4.53
CA ARG A 400 -8.43 1.66 -4.37
C ARG A 400 -9.54 1.94 -3.34
N GLN A 401 -10.65 1.20 -3.40
CA GLN A 401 -11.75 1.34 -2.44
C GLN A 401 -11.32 0.92 -1.04
N ALA A 402 -10.67 -0.24 -0.88
CA ALA A 402 -10.18 -0.71 0.41
C ALA A 402 -9.10 0.23 0.99
N THR A 403 -8.18 0.76 0.17
CA THR A 403 -7.19 1.76 0.64
C THR A 403 -7.89 3.02 1.13
N ALA A 404 -8.92 3.50 0.42
CA ALA A 404 -9.68 4.67 0.83
C ALA A 404 -10.44 4.44 2.15
N HIS A 405 -10.95 3.23 2.37
CA HIS A 405 -11.58 2.83 3.63
C HIS A 405 -10.58 2.83 4.79
N LEU A 406 -9.45 2.15 4.62
CA LEU A 406 -8.38 2.06 5.63
C LEU A 406 -7.71 3.41 5.94
N THR A 407 -7.89 4.42 5.09
CA THR A 407 -7.34 5.77 5.24
C THR A 407 -8.43 6.82 5.48
N ALA A 408 -9.65 6.42 5.85
CA ALA A 408 -10.75 7.33 6.14
C ALA A 408 -10.40 8.31 7.27
N SER A 409 -9.75 7.83 8.34
CA SER A 409 -9.30 8.66 9.46
C SER A 409 -8.26 9.72 9.03
N HIS A 410 -7.34 9.36 8.13
CA HIS A 410 -6.36 10.27 7.54
C HIS A 410 -7.04 11.37 6.70
N THR A 411 -8.06 10.97 5.93
CA THR A 411 -8.87 11.90 5.12
C THR A 411 -9.67 12.85 6.00
N ALA A 412 -10.31 12.36 7.06
CA ALA A 412 -11.01 13.18 8.03
C ALA A 412 -10.08 14.14 8.77
N ALA A 413 -8.88 13.69 9.17
CA ALA A 413 -7.88 14.55 9.79
C ALA A 413 -7.45 15.70 8.87
N ARG A 414 -7.23 15.42 7.58
CA ARG A 414 -6.93 16.44 6.57
C ARG A 414 -8.09 17.42 6.38
N ALA A 415 -9.32 16.92 6.28
CA ALA A 415 -10.51 17.75 6.15
C ALA A 415 -10.65 18.74 7.32
N ARG A 416 -10.39 18.29 8.56
CA ARG A 416 -10.34 19.19 9.73
C ARG A 416 -9.29 20.28 9.58
N ARG A 417 -8.09 19.96 9.11
CA ARG A 417 -7.04 20.97 8.86
C ARG A 417 -7.43 21.99 7.79
N HIS A 418 -8.09 21.54 6.72
CA HIS A 418 -8.61 22.45 5.69
C HIS A 418 -9.68 23.40 6.28
N GLN A 419 -10.56 22.91 7.15
CA GLN A 419 -11.53 23.75 7.85
C GLN A 419 -10.86 24.76 8.79
N GLU A 420 -9.83 24.35 9.54
CA GLU A 420 -9.01 25.25 10.37
C GLU A 420 -8.31 26.33 9.54
N PHE A 421 -7.84 25.99 8.33
CA PHE A 421 -7.22 26.94 7.40
C PHE A 421 -8.25 27.94 6.85
N VAL A 422 -9.43 27.47 6.46
CA VAL A 422 -10.55 28.30 6.00
C VAL A 422 -11.03 29.27 7.09
N GLN A 423 -11.18 28.77 8.32
CA GLN A 423 -11.56 29.61 9.45
C GLN A 423 -10.54 30.72 9.68
N LEU A 424 -9.24 30.39 9.59
CA LEU A 424 -8.19 31.39 9.73
C LEU A 424 -8.24 32.41 8.60
N ALA A 425 -8.43 31.99 7.34
CA ALA A 425 -8.53 32.88 6.20
C ALA A 425 -9.67 33.91 6.33
N LEU A 426 -10.82 33.49 6.86
CA LEU A 426 -12.04 34.30 7.00
C LEU A 426 -12.08 35.16 8.28
N ARG A 427 -11.23 34.88 9.28
CA ARG A 427 -11.25 35.53 10.59
C ARG A 427 -11.34 37.07 10.59
N PRO A 428 -10.67 37.81 9.68
CA PRO A 428 -10.74 39.28 9.68
C PRO A 428 -12.15 39.81 9.38
N ALA A 429 -12.99 39.02 8.71
CA ALA A 429 -14.40 39.33 8.44
C ALA A 429 -15.35 38.91 9.58
N GLY A 430 -14.82 38.40 10.69
CA GLY A 430 -15.57 37.86 11.82
C GLY A 430 -15.48 36.32 11.94
N LEU A 431 -16.13 35.76 12.96
CA LEU A 431 -16.20 34.32 13.16
C LEU A 431 -17.18 33.70 12.15
N PRO A 432 -16.72 32.86 11.20
CA PRO A 432 -17.60 32.31 10.17
C PRO A 432 -18.55 31.26 10.76
N SER A 433 -19.82 31.30 10.35
CA SER A 433 -20.82 30.29 10.68
C SER A 433 -20.43 28.91 10.13
N GLY A 434 -21.02 27.83 10.66
CA GLY A 434 -20.74 26.47 10.19
C GLY A 434 -21.00 26.29 8.69
N GLN A 435 -22.06 26.91 8.17
CA GLN A 435 -22.42 26.89 6.75
C GLN A 435 -21.41 27.66 5.89
N GLN A 436 -21.00 28.85 6.33
CA GLN A 436 -19.97 29.65 5.65
C GLN A 436 -18.64 28.89 5.57
N ARG A 437 -18.21 28.24 6.67
CA ARG A 437 -17.01 27.40 6.68
C ARG A 437 -17.10 26.24 5.69
N SER A 438 -18.24 25.56 5.63
CA SER A 438 -18.44 24.43 4.71
C SER A 438 -18.40 24.86 3.24
N ALA A 439 -19.09 25.96 2.91
CA ALA A 439 -19.08 26.54 1.57
C ALA A 439 -17.68 26.98 1.14
N ALA A 440 -16.96 27.69 2.02
CA ALA A 440 -15.60 28.14 1.77
C ALA A 440 -14.59 26.98 1.68
N THR A 441 -14.77 25.91 2.46
CA THR A 441 -13.95 24.68 2.33
C THR A 441 -14.17 24.01 0.98
N SER A 442 -15.42 23.95 0.52
CA SER A 442 -15.75 23.42 -0.80
C SER A 442 -15.15 24.29 -1.92
N SER A 443 -15.16 25.61 -1.75
CA SER A 443 -14.53 26.57 -2.66
C SER A 443 -13.00 26.37 -2.70
N LEU A 444 -12.35 26.22 -1.56
CA LEU A 444 -10.93 25.88 -1.47
C LEU A 444 -10.61 24.60 -2.24
N HIS A 445 -11.38 23.52 -2.07
CA HIS A 445 -11.13 22.26 -2.81
C HIS A 445 -11.28 22.44 -4.32
N LYS A 446 -12.26 23.23 -4.78
CA LYS A 446 -12.40 23.60 -6.19
C LYS A 446 -11.19 24.40 -6.69
N GLY A 447 -10.75 25.40 -5.93
CA GLY A 447 -9.56 26.20 -6.24
C GLY A 447 -8.29 25.36 -6.33
N MET A 448 -8.07 24.45 -5.38
CA MET A 448 -6.95 23.51 -5.39
C MET A 448 -7.00 22.56 -6.60
N LEU A 449 -8.20 22.09 -6.98
CA LEU A 449 -8.39 21.30 -8.20
C LEU A 449 -8.02 22.09 -9.46
N THR A 450 -8.46 23.35 -9.55
CA THR A 450 -8.13 24.25 -10.66
C THR A 450 -6.63 24.50 -10.73
N ALA A 451 -5.98 24.85 -9.61
CA ALA A 451 -4.54 25.08 -9.53
C ALA A 451 -3.73 23.82 -9.91
N TRP A 452 -4.19 22.64 -9.50
CA TRP A 452 -3.56 21.36 -9.83
C TRP A 452 -3.67 20.97 -11.31
N ARG A 453 -4.78 21.31 -11.98
CA ARG A 453 -5.00 21.01 -13.40
C ARG A 453 -4.46 22.10 -14.33
N GLY A 454 -4.33 23.33 -13.84
CA GLY A 454 -3.89 24.48 -14.61
C GLY A 454 -2.40 24.44 -14.95
N PRO A 455 -1.91 25.36 -15.80
CA PRO A 455 -0.52 25.45 -16.25
C PRO A 455 0.44 26.01 -15.18
N CYS A 456 0.15 25.80 -13.90
CA CYS A 456 0.94 26.31 -12.80
C CYS A 456 2.30 25.59 -12.74
N PRO A 457 3.44 26.30 -12.68
CA PRO A 457 4.72 25.68 -12.42
C PRO A 457 4.64 24.85 -11.14
N ASN A 458 4.96 23.56 -11.23
CA ASN A 458 4.81 22.60 -10.14
C ASN A 458 5.39 23.11 -8.80
N ARG A 459 6.51 23.84 -8.83
CA ARG A 459 7.19 24.33 -7.62
C ARG A 459 6.24 25.08 -6.66
N GLY A 460 5.47 26.04 -7.16
CA GLY A 460 4.74 26.96 -6.26
C GLY A 460 3.38 26.47 -5.77
N LEU A 461 2.91 25.28 -6.19
CA LEU A 461 1.73 24.66 -5.57
C LEU A 461 2.02 24.13 -4.16
N SER A 462 3.29 23.85 -3.83
CA SER A 462 3.67 23.13 -2.60
C SER A 462 3.30 23.92 -1.34
N VAL A 463 3.47 25.24 -1.35
CA VAL A 463 3.21 26.12 -0.21
C VAL A 463 1.72 26.14 0.16
N LEU A 464 0.83 26.24 -0.83
CA LEU A 464 -0.61 26.18 -0.61
C LEU A 464 -1.05 24.87 0.06
N TRP A 465 -0.57 23.72 -0.43
CA TRP A 465 -0.90 22.42 0.15
C TRP A 465 -0.39 22.29 1.59
N ARG A 466 0.83 22.77 1.86
CA ARG A 466 1.39 22.80 3.22
C ARG A 466 0.63 23.75 4.15
N ALA A 467 0.26 24.93 3.68
CA ALA A 467 -0.50 25.92 4.45
C ALA A 467 -1.87 25.38 4.88
N ALA A 468 -2.57 24.72 3.95
CA ALA A 468 -3.87 24.10 4.16
C ALA A 468 -3.85 23.04 5.29
N ILE A 469 -2.69 22.42 5.56
CA ILE A 469 -2.50 21.46 6.65
C ILE A 469 -1.60 21.94 7.79
N ASN A 470 -1.36 23.25 7.88
CA ASN A 470 -0.50 23.88 8.89
C ASN A 470 0.91 23.23 8.99
N CYS A 471 1.54 23.00 7.83
CA CYS A 471 2.87 22.40 7.71
C CYS A 471 3.89 23.35 7.06
N LEU A 472 3.68 24.66 7.22
CA LEU A 472 4.71 25.66 6.98
C LEU A 472 5.64 25.77 8.20
N PRO A 473 6.91 26.19 8.02
CA PRO A 473 7.82 26.38 9.14
C PRO A 473 7.22 27.26 10.24
N GLY A 474 7.37 26.84 11.49
CA GLY A 474 6.75 27.47 12.66
C GLY A 474 5.36 26.94 13.05
N GLY A 475 4.66 26.25 12.15
CA GLY A 475 3.39 25.58 12.51
C GLY A 475 3.54 24.41 13.49
N ARG A 476 4.78 23.94 13.70
CA ARG A 476 5.13 22.78 14.55
C ARG A 476 6.26 23.04 15.55
N CYS A 477 6.99 24.13 15.40
CA CYS A 477 8.08 24.51 16.30
C CYS A 477 7.56 25.63 17.17
N ASN A 478 7.53 25.45 18.49
CA ASN A 478 7.15 26.49 19.43
C ASN A 478 8.25 26.59 20.50
N PRO A 479 8.83 27.77 20.76
CA PRO A 479 8.55 29.07 20.11
C PRO A 479 9.08 29.15 18.67
N TRP A 480 8.30 29.79 17.80
CA TRP A 480 8.74 30.21 16.47
C TRP A 480 8.72 31.72 16.36
N ARG A 481 9.79 32.30 15.80
CA ARG A 481 9.93 33.74 15.55
C ARG A 481 10.45 33.96 14.15
N CYS A 482 9.79 34.83 13.38
CA CYS A 482 10.24 35.21 12.05
C CYS A 482 11.39 36.24 12.14
N PRO A 483 12.44 36.14 11.32
CA PRO A 483 13.57 37.08 11.30
C PRO A 483 13.25 38.42 10.61
N CYS A 484 11.98 38.71 10.33
CA CYS A 484 11.55 39.92 9.64
C CYS A 484 11.63 41.20 10.48
N GLY A 485 12.00 41.09 11.77
CA GLY A 485 12.08 42.23 12.69
C GLY A 485 10.73 42.77 13.17
N ALA A 486 9.60 42.13 12.82
CA ALA A 486 8.30 42.54 13.31
C ALA A 486 8.20 42.37 14.84
N PRO A 487 7.60 43.35 15.56
CA PRO A 487 7.44 43.27 17.01
C PRO A 487 6.65 42.01 17.39
N ALA A 488 7.00 41.42 18.54
CA ALA A 488 6.44 40.17 19.05
C ALA A 488 4.95 40.26 19.49
N ALA A 489 4.20 41.25 19.00
CA ALA A 489 2.75 41.27 19.11
C ALA A 489 2.24 39.97 18.49
N ALA A 490 1.75 39.05 19.33
CA ALA A 490 1.62 37.65 19.00
C ALA A 490 0.81 37.47 17.70
N PRO A 491 1.42 36.99 16.59
CA PRO A 491 0.60 36.50 15.50
C PRO A 491 -0.21 35.32 16.04
N ALA A 492 -1.51 35.25 15.74
CA ALA A 492 -2.34 34.21 16.33
C ALA A 492 -1.87 32.80 15.90
N THR A 493 -1.16 32.68 14.77
CA THR A 493 -0.39 31.48 14.39
C THR A 493 0.83 31.81 13.51
N ALA A 494 1.86 30.95 13.51
CA ALA A 494 3.05 31.11 12.66
C ALA A 494 2.74 31.17 11.14
N ARG A 495 1.74 30.41 10.67
CA ARG A 495 1.31 30.44 9.26
C ARG A 495 0.63 31.74 8.87
N GLU A 496 -0.10 32.37 9.79
CA GLU A 496 -0.76 33.67 9.59
C GLU A 496 0.27 34.77 9.40
N HIS A 497 1.27 34.79 10.26
CA HIS A 497 2.40 35.68 10.08
C HIS A 497 3.10 35.42 8.75
N THR A 498 3.48 34.17 8.48
CA THR A 498 4.27 33.81 7.28
C THR A 498 3.60 34.23 5.97
N LEU A 499 2.28 34.04 5.86
CA LEU A 499 1.55 34.21 4.61
C LEU A 499 0.66 35.45 4.56
N TRP A 500 0.68 36.30 5.60
CA TRP A 500 -0.12 37.53 5.59
C TRP A 500 0.58 38.65 6.38
N ASP A 501 0.84 38.48 7.67
CA ASP A 501 1.27 39.61 8.51
C ASP A 501 2.75 40.01 8.34
N CYS A 502 3.58 39.11 7.81
CA CYS A 502 5.00 39.36 7.59
C CYS A 502 5.20 40.52 6.60
N PRO A 503 6.18 41.42 6.81
CA PRO A 503 6.51 42.47 5.84
C PRO A 503 6.76 41.94 4.42
N VAL A 504 7.36 40.76 4.29
CA VAL A 504 7.53 40.08 3.00
C VAL A 504 6.18 39.71 2.37
N ALA A 505 5.25 39.20 3.17
CA ALA A 505 3.93 38.83 2.70
C ALA A 505 3.09 40.05 2.31
N GLN A 506 3.16 41.12 3.11
CA GLN A 506 2.55 42.41 2.80
C GLN A 506 3.08 42.99 1.50
N ALA A 507 4.40 42.95 1.25
CA ALA A 507 4.97 43.42 -0.01
C ALA A 507 4.41 42.67 -1.24
N VAL A 508 4.26 41.33 -1.14
CA VAL A 508 3.63 40.54 -2.22
C VAL A 508 2.15 40.89 -2.37
N ALA A 509 1.41 41.02 -1.28
CA ALA A 509 0.00 41.38 -1.31
C ALA A 509 -0.22 42.78 -1.93
N SER A 510 0.61 43.77 -1.58
CA SER A 510 0.56 45.11 -2.17
C SER A 510 0.87 45.11 -3.67
N GLN A 511 1.80 44.27 -4.13
CA GLN A 511 2.04 44.11 -5.58
C GLN A 511 0.84 43.50 -6.29
N MET A 512 0.16 42.52 -5.69
CA MET A 512 -1.06 41.93 -6.25
C MET A 512 -2.19 42.96 -6.29
N ASP A 513 -2.40 43.72 -5.22
CA ASP A 513 -3.43 44.75 -5.13
C ASP A 513 -3.22 45.87 -6.15
N GLY A 514 -1.97 46.33 -6.30
CA GLY A 514 -1.59 47.29 -7.33
C GLY A 514 -1.80 46.78 -8.75
N ALA A 515 -1.56 45.48 -9.00
CA ALA A 515 -1.80 44.86 -10.31
C ALA A 515 -3.28 44.67 -10.63
N LEU A 516 -4.14 44.49 -9.60
CA LEU A 516 -5.59 44.42 -9.78
C LEU A 516 -6.17 45.79 -10.16
N GLY A 517 -5.66 46.87 -9.59
CA GLY A 517 -6.08 48.23 -9.89
C GLY A 517 -7.61 48.38 -9.84
N ALA A 518 -8.20 48.94 -10.90
CA ALA A 518 -9.65 49.14 -11.01
C ALA A 518 -10.47 47.83 -11.12
N ALA A 519 -9.84 46.68 -11.36
CA ALA A 519 -10.54 45.40 -11.44
C ALA A 519 -11.00 44.88 -10.07
N SER A 520 -10.47 45.41 -8.96
CA SER A 520 -10.92 45.09 -7.60
C SER A 520 -11.46 46.35 -6.91
N PRO A 521 -12.77 46.39 -6.58
CA PRO A 521 -13.39 47.55 -5.92
C PRO A 521 -13.00 47.69 -4.43
N ALA A 522 -12.40 46.65 -3.85
CA ALA A 522 -11.94 46.62 -2.46
C ALA A 522 -10.48 46.13 -2.39
N PRO A 523 -9.74 46.52 -1.33
CA PRO A 523 -8.40 46.00 -1.09
C PRO A 523 -8.40 44.47 -0.99
N LEU A 524 -7.36 43.86 -1.53
CA LEU A 524 -7.19 42.41 -1.52
C LEU A 524 -7.28 41.82 -0.10
N ALA A 525 -8.25 40.94 0.14
CA ALA A 525 -8.40 40.30 1.43
C ALA A 525 -7.63 38.98 1.52
N ARG A 526 -7.30 38.57 2.75
CA ARG A 526 -6.64 37.29 3.02
C ARG A 526 -7.36 36.10 2.41
N ALA A 527 -8.69 36.10 2.53
CA ALA A 527 -9.53 35.03 1.99
C ALA A 527 -9.42 34.91 0.46
N ASP A 528 -9.16 36.00 -0.25
CA ASP A 528 -9.10 36.01 -1.71
C ASP A 528 -7.85 35.26 -2.20
N VAL A 529 -6.72 35.44 -1.50
CA VAL A 529 -5.46 34.74 -1.79
C VAL A 529 -5.46 33.32 -1.23
N TRP A 530 -5.76 33.14 0.06
CA TRP A 530 -5.63 31.85 0.74
C TRP A 530 -6.65 30.82 0.27
N LEU A 531 -7.86 31.25 -0.11
CA LEU A 531 -8.93 30.36 -0.58
C LEU A 531 -9.03 30.33 -2.10
N LEU A 532 -8.12 30.99 -2.81
CA LEU A 532 -8.10 31.05 -4.28
C LEU A 532 -9.41 31.64 -4.82
N ARG A 533 -10.00 32.59 -4.08
CA ARG A 533 -11.28 33.21 -4.40
C ARG A 533 -11.01 34.53 -5.13
N PRO A 534 -11.47 34.69 -6.38
CA PRO A 534 -11.32 35.95 -7.09
C PRO A 534 -11.96 37.10 -6.29
N PRO A 535 -11.29 38.26 -6.17
CA PRO A 535 -11.80 39.38 -5.37
C PRO A 535 -12.98 40.09 -6.05
N SER A 536 -13.17 39.91 -7.37
CA SER A 536 -14.28 40.45 -8.13
C SER A 536 -14.66 39.54 -9.31
N ALA A 537 -15.80 39.82 -9.93
CA ALA A 537 -16.24 39.12 -11.14
C ALA A 537 -15.38 39.43 -12.39
N ALA A 538 -14.56 40.49 -12.35
CA ALA A 538 -13.65 40.84 -13.45
C ALA A 538 -12.40 39.96 -13.48
N VAL A 539 -12.16 39.16 -12.44
CA VAL A 539 -10.97 38.31 -12.32
C VAL A 539 -11.32 36.86 -12.67
N GLU A 540 -10.70 36.34 -13.73
CA GLU A 540 -10.93 34.98 -14.22
C GLU A 540 -10.43 33.92 -13.20
N PRO A 541 -11.31 33.04 -12.66
CA PRO A 541 -10.92 32.05 -11.66
C PRO A 541 -9.79 31.11 -12.08
N ALA A 542 -9.74 30.73 -13.36
CA ALA A 542 -8.71 29.83 -13.88
C ALA A 542 -7.30 30.44 -13.86
N VAL A 543 -7.20 31.77 -13.96
CA VAL A 543 -5.95 32.54 -13.87
C VAL A 543 -5.63 32.91 -12.42
N TRP A 544 -6.66 33.22 -11.63
CA TRP A 544 -6.48 33.61 -10.23
C TRP A 544 -5.83 32.50 -9.39
N ALA A 545 -6.28 31.25 -9.55
CA ALA A 545 -5.77 30.13 -8.78
C ALA A 545 -4.23 29.94 -8.88
N PRO A 546 -3.61 29.87 -10.08
CA PRO A 546 -2.15 29.80 -10.19
C PRO A 546 -1.45 31.07 -9.69
N VAL A 547 -2.03 32.27 -9.87
CA VAL A 547 -1.47 33.53 -9.34
C VAL A 547 -1.38 33.50 -7.83
N CYS A 548 -2.45 33.11 -7.12
CA CYS A 548 -2.41 32.96 -5.66
C CYS A 548 -1.39 31.91 -5.22
N ALA A 549 -1.28 30.78 -5.93
CA ALA A 549 -0.26 29.77 -5.61
C ALA A 549 1.17 30.33 -5.73
N MET A 550 1.46 31.09 -6.80
CA MET A 550 2.75 31.75 -6.97
C MET A 550 2.98 32.84 -5.92
N ALA A 551 1.94 33.60 -5.54
CA ALA A 551 2.05 34.59 -4.49
C ALA A 551 2.43 33.94 -3.15
N LEU A 552 1.73 32.88 -2.75
CA LEU A 552 2.06 32.13 -1.54
C LEU A 552 3.49 31.56 -1.58
N ASP A 553 3.92 31.05 -2.73
CA ASP A 553 5.31 30.59 -2.93
C ASP A 553 6.32 31.73 -2.78
N ALA A 554 6.05 32.91 -3.35
CA ALA A 554 6.90 34.09 -3.22
C ALA A 554 7.01 34.59 -1.78
N MET A 555 5.89 34.58 -1.02
CA MET A 555 5.87 34.94 0.40
C MET A 555 6.79 34.01 1.22
N GLU A 556 6.66 32.70 1.01
CA GLU A 556 7.50 31.70 1.69
C GLU A 556 8.96 31.75 1.23
N HIS A 557 9.20 31.99 -0.06
CA HIS A 557 10.55 32.16 -0.61
C HIS A 557 11.26 33.35 0.03
N GLY A 558 10.62 34.53 0.09
CA GLY A 558 11.22 35.71 0.72
C GLY A 558 11.51 35.47 2.20
N ARG A 559 10.64 34.76 2.92
CA ARG A 559 10.91 34.34 4.30
C ARG A 559 12.11 33.40 4.41
N ALA A 560 12.22 32.40 3.53
CA ALA A 560 13.38 31.49 3.49
C ALA A 560 14.69 32.25 3.20
N VAL A 561 14.66 33.25 2.32
CA VAL A 561 15.81 34.14 2.06
C VAL A 561 16.20 34.93 3.31
N LEU A 562 15.24 35.46 4.08
CA LEU A 562 15.55 36.14 5.35
C LEU A 562 16.27 35.21 6.34
N TRP A 563 15.79 33.97 6.47
CA TRP A 563 16.45 32.96 7.32
C TRP A 563 17.86 32.60 6.83
N ALA A 564 18.04 32.44 5.53
CA ALA A 564 19.37 32.16 4.95
C ALA A 564 20.35 33.31 5.20
N ARG A 565 19.88 34.57 5.09
CA ARG A 565 20.70 35.75 5.40
C ARG A 565 21.05 35.84 6.89
N LEU A 566 20.11 35.53 7.79
CA LEU A 566 20.38 35.50 9.22
C LEU A 566 21.44 34.43 9.57
N ALA A 567 21.30 33.22 9.00
CA ALA A 567 22.27 32.14 9.20
C ALA A 567 23.65 32.46 8.61
N GLY A 568 23.69 33.11 7.44
CA GLY A 568 24.94 33.58 6.82
C GLY A 568 25.59 34.74 7.58
N GLY A 569 24.80 35.62 8.21
CA GLY A 569 25.30 36.70 9.08
C GLY A 569 25.87 36.18 10.40
N ALA A 570 25.28 35.12 10.96
CA ALA A 570 25.80 34.45 12.16
C ALA A 570 27.16 33.77 11.94
N GLY A 571 27.55 33.49 10.69
CA GLY A 571 28.85 32.92 10.32
C GLY A 571 30.05 33.86 10.47
N THR A 572 29.84 35.15 10.75
CA THR A 572 30.92 36.13 10.98
C THR A 572 31.24 36.39 12.46
N ALA A 573 30.44 35.86 13.39
CA ALA A 573 30.63 36.06 14.83
C ALA A 573 31.07 34.79 15.60
N VAL A 574 31.25 33.65 14.92
CA VAL A 574 31.67 32.36 15.52
C VAL A 574 32.97 31.83 14.89
N ALA A 575 33.78 32.70 14.29
CA ALA A 575 35.09 32.34 13.73
C ALA A 575 36.23 32.35 14.79
N GLN A 576 35.90 32.20 16.08
CA GLN A 576 36.92 32.13 17.14
C GLN A 576 36.79 30.95 18.11
N ASP A 577 35.85 30.01 17.95
CA ASP A 577 35.71 28.94 18.98
C ASP A 577 35.34 27.52 18.50
N THR A 578 35.61 27.17 17.23
CA THR A 578 35.53 25.78 16.77
C THR A 578 36.75 25.36 15.96
N ALA A 579 37.93 25.54 16.55
CA ALA A 579 39.15 24.83 16.18
C ALA A 579 39.33 23.57 17.05
N VAL A 580 38.29 22.75 17.20
CA VAL A 580 38.39 21.37 17.71
C VAL A 580 37.28 20.58 17.01
N LEU A 581 37.60 19.41 16.44
CA LEU A 581 36.74 18.49 15.65
C LEU A 581 36.89 18.50 14.12
N ALA A 582 38.04 18.91 13.59
CA ALA A 582 38.47 18.52 12.24
C ALA A 582 39.81 17.76 12.28
N GLY A 583 39.71 16.45 12.54
CA GLY A 583 40.76 15.46 12.33
C GLY A 583 40.13 14.08 12.47
N GLY A 584 40.33 13.09 11.60
CA GLY A 584 41.04 12.96 10.35
C GLY A 584 40.59 11.62 9.76
N GLY A 585 40.30 11.58 8.46
CA GLY A 585 40.08 10.32 7.73
C GLY A 585 41.37 9.95 6.99
N PRO A 586 41.84 8.70 7.06
CA PRO A 586 43.13 8.31 6.49
C PRO A 586 43.07 8.25 4.96
N ALA A 587 44.13 8.76 4.34
CA ALA A 587 44.44 8.58 2.93
C ALA A 587 44.71 7.09 2.64
N ALA A 588 44.18 6.61 1.52
CA ALA A 588 44.51 5.30 0.96
C ALA A 588 45.96 5.29 0.44
N PRO A 589 46.74 4.20 0.65
CA PRO A 589 48.03 4.06 0.01
C PRO A 589 47.86 3.50 -1.41
N GLY A 590 48.65 4.06 -2.34
CA GLY A 590 48.76 3.57 -3.70
C GLY A 590 49.60 2.29 -3.80
N ALA A 591 49.17 1.41 -4.68
CA ALA A 591 49.94 0.58 -5.60
C ALA A 591 48.99 0.12 -6.71
#